data_AF-E9BBB3-F1
#
_entry.id   AF-E9BBB3-F1
#
_cell.length_a   1.000
_cell.length_b   1.000
_cell.length_c   1.000
_cell.angle_alpha   90.00
_cell.angle_beta   90.00
_cell.angle_gamma   90.00
#
_symmetry.space_group_name_H-M   'P 1'
#
loop_
_entity.id
_entity.type
_entity.pdbx_description
1 polymer ?
#
loop_
_entity_poly.entity_id
_entity_poly.type
_entity_poly.pdbx_seq_one_letter_code
_entity_poly.pdbx_strand_id
1 'polypeptide(L)'
;MSPAAATTHSTTKPYAPNRSSIPETRSRAPNGTRASAADEVTLLTAPQFAKSTKDTRSSARQQEEQLRDLFVLIRHGERQDHVDRAWKGNALLPLYDPPLSNAGRMQSFETALRYFALRQERKVEKRIRGTFTLFLVSPFHRCIETAAVMNVIAFEGRLPMYVEPLLSDWQQAKVFRTAPVLGGSYTTSGRPGLPGAKGDRLLFRPQVEALRATLIPFLKTRAAEETELLAEYNIGAEVASAWPTVAEEWLNTHTALPVWTCAATTSAIEAKAASRSDGASDVRATSRRAAKSSQPSPRDASNEGYRGCGVTHPEGKSDLLRRCEQVMSTHFLRCAAVESDTMVPLAIQTAVAAERKTRLPKYFQIWAERTEENRESAGPPALLPPMHIMAITHADVVSTLLEVCCPKYHDKGAGYSVPYCSVTTLKRHNNYYRIPTAEERRRREASVSTLAPAQNRGKCYAKKKGNTPSFKNQLTTPIRTRPLSPLPVEWNVEAVGSIDLLRTRIVIQYTK
;
A
#
# COMPACT_ATOMS: atom_id res chain seq x y z
N MET A 1 -54.08 -1.19 -58.85
CA MET A 1 -54.85 -2.44 -59.10
C MET A 1 -53.89 -3.60 -58.83
N SER A 2 -54.23 -4.50 -57.91
CA SER A 2 -53.41 -5.67 -57.55
C SER A 2 -53.21 -6.59 -58.76
N PRO A 3 -52.11 -7.36 -58.80
CA PRO A 3 -52.07 -8.71 -58.22
C PRO A 3 -50.72 -8.97 -57.51
N ALA A 4 -50.33 -10.12 -56.98
CA ALA A 4 -50.91 -11.31 -56.36
C ALA A 4 -49.68 -12.15 -55.92
N ALA A 5 -49.90 -13.15 -55.07
CA ALA A 5 -48.89 -13.79 -54.23
C ALA A 5 -47.88 -14.70 -54.95
N ALA A 6 -46.72 -14.90 -54.29
CA ALA A 6 -45.99 -16.17 -54.35
C ALA A 6 -45.36 -16.47 -52.98
N THR A 7 -45.91 -17.50 -52.34
CA THR A 7 -45.44 -18.16 -51.12
C THR A 7 -44.30 -19.12 -51.45
N THR A 8 -43.20 -19.06 -50.72
CA THR A 8 -42.22 -20.16 -50.67
C THR A 8 -41.95 -20.53 -49.21
N HIS A 9 -42.31 -21.77 -48.88
CA HIS A 9 -41.98 -22.44 -47.63
C HIS A 9 -40.47 -22.61 -47.47
N SER A 10 -39.92 -22.16 -46.35
CA SER A 10 -38.59 -22.58 -45.87
C SER A 10 -38.74 -23.16 -44.48
N THR A 11 -38.49 -24.46 -44.40
CA THR A 11 -38.36 -25.28 -43.19
C THR A 11 -37.03 -24.98 -42.51
N THR A 12 -37.06 -24.19 -41.44
CA THR A 12 -35.93 -24.08 -40.51
C THR A 12 -36.38 -24.49 -39.11
N LYS A 13 -35.84 -25.62 -38.66
CA LYS A 13 -35.94 -26.13 -37.29
C LYS A 13 -35.40 -25.08 -36.30
N PRO A 14 -36.05 -24.84 -35.15
CA PRO A 14 -35.48 -23.98 -34.13
C PRO A 14 -34.26 -24.66 -33.50
N TYR A 15 -33.10 -24.04 -33.66
CA TYR A 15 -31.87 -24.41 -32.97
C TYR A 15 -31.99 -23.91 -31.53
N ALA A 16 -32.11 -24.83 -30.58
CA ALA A 16 -32.05 -24.52 -29.16
C ALA A 16 -30.63 -24.04 -28.80
N PRO A 17 -30.45 -22.87 -28.17
CA PRO A 17 -29.15 -22.52 -27.63
C PRO A 17 -28.86 -23.40 -26.40
N ASN A 18 -27.83 -24.24 -26.54
CA ASN A 18 -27.20 -24.94 -25.44
C ASN A 18 -26.87 -23.95 -24.31
N ARG A 19 -27.64 -24.01 -23.22
CA ARG A 19 -27.26 -23.42 -21.93
C ARG A 19 -26.02 -24.16 -21.42
N SER A 20 -24.85 -23.71 -21.87
CA SER A 20 -23.61 -23.94 -21.16
C SER A 20 -23.73 -23.25 -19.80
N SER A 21 -23.69 -24.06 -18.77
CA SER A 21 -23.67 -23.69 -17.36
C SER A 21 -22.58 -22.66 -17.09
N ILE A 22 -23.00 -21.42 -16.92
CA ILE A 22 -22.19 -20.38 -16.28
C ILE A 22 -21.92 -20.86 -14.85
N PRO A 23 -20.66 -20.93 -14.39
CA PRO A 23 -20.38 -21.31 -13.02
C PRO A 23 -20.99 -20.25 -12.10
N GLU A 24 -21.89 -20.68 -11.22
CA GLU A 24 -22.48 -19.89 -10.15
C GLU A 24 -21.40 -19.09 -9.43
N THR A 25 -21.40 -17.78 -9.64
CA THR A 25 -20.76 -16.83 -8.75
C THR A 25 -21.45 -16.96 -7.41
N ARG A 26 -20.78 -17.63 -6.47
CA ARG A 26 -21.16 -17.64 -5.05
C ARG A 26 -21.21 -16.20 -4.55
N SER A 27 -22.41 -15.63 -4.58
CA SER A 27 -22.82 -14.49 -3.79
C SER A 27 -22.64 -14.88 -2.32
N ARG A 28 -21.58 -14.36 -1.69
CA ARG A 28 -21.44 -14.40 -0.24
C ARG A 28 -22.25 -13.24 0.31
N ALA A 29 -23.41 -13.56 0.89
CA ALA A 29 -24.19 -12.63 1.69
C ALA A 29 -23.32 -12.05 2.84
N PRO A 30 -23.48 -10.77 3.20
CA PRO A 30 -22.72 -10.13 4.26
C PRO A 30 -23.49 -10.32 5.57
N ASN A 31 -23.14 -11.34 6.35
CA ASN A 31 -23.54 -11.40 7.75
C ASN A 31 -22.43 -12.08 8.56
N GLY A 32 -21.74 -11.27 9.34
CA GLY A 32 -20.65 -11.68 10.21
C GLY A 32 -19.99 -10.43 10.75
N THR A 33 -20.24 -10.15 12.02
CA THR A 33 -19.65 -9.09 12.84
C THR A 33 -18.17 -8.95 12.51
N ARG A 34 -17.85 -7.85 11.83
CA ARG A 34 -16.60 -7.72 11.06
C ARG A 34 -15.45 -7.46 12.01
N ALA A 35 -14.50 -8.40 12.03
CA ALA A 35 -13.36 -8.40 12.91
C ALA A 35 -12.44 -7.18 12.67
N SER A 36 -11.76 -6.79 13.75
CA SER A 36 -10.70 -5.79 13.84
C SER A 36 -9.76 -5.77 12.61
N ALA A 37 -9.27 -4.57 12.23
CA ALA A 37 -8.39 -4.27 11.09
C ALA A 37 -7.14 -5.16 10.92
N ALA A 38 -6.81 -6.02 11.90
CA ALA A 38 -5.75 -7.01 11.84
C ALA A 38 -6.01 -8.19 10.87
N ASP A 39 -7.26 -8.44 10.46
CA ASP A 39 -7.61 -9.58 9.58
C ASP A 39 -7.49 -9.29 8.06
N GLU A 40 -7.09 -8.07 7.64
CA GLU A 40 -7.28 -7.62 6.24
C GLU A 40 -5.98 -7.30 5.45
N VAL A 41 -4.79 -7.35 6.07
CA VAL A 41 -3.52 -7.12 5.36
C VAL A 41 -3.19 -8.30 4.43
N THR A 42 -3.22 -8.05 3.12
CA THR A 42 -2.92 -9.07 2.09
C THR A 42 -1.49 -8.91 1.57
N LEU A 43 -0.66 -9.92 1.84
CA LEU A 43 0.68 -10.06 1.26
C LEU A 43 0.64 -10.72 -0.12
N LEU A 44 1.67 -10.47 -0.94
CA LEU A 44 1.68 -10.86 -2.34
C LEU A 44 2.61 -12.04 -2.64
N THR A 45 3.29 -12.60 -1.64
CA THR A 45 4.21 -13.72 -1.83
C THR A 45 3.50 -14.93 -2.42
N ALA A 46 2.41 -15.37 -1.77
CA ALA A 46 1.67 -16.55 -2.21
C ALA A 46 1.09 -16.42 -3.63
N PRO A 47 0.39 -15.33 -4.00
CA PRO A 47 -0.13 -15.20 -5.37
C PRO A 47 0.97 -15.01 -6.42
N GLN A 48 2.06 -14.29 -6.13
CA GLN A 48 3.18 -14.16 -7.06
C GLN A 48 3.91 -15.50 -7.24
N PHE A 49 4.11 -16.26 -6.17
CA PHE A 49 4.69 -17.59 -6.23
C PHE A 49 3.80 -18.56 -7.01
N ALA A 50 2.49 -18.59 -6.74
CA ALA A 50 1.53 -19.41 -7.46
C ALA A 50 1.46 -19.07 -8.96
N LYS A 51 1.69 -17.80 -9.34
CA LYS A 51 1.87 -17.41 -10.75
C LYS A 51 3.16 -18.01 -11.32
N SER A 52 4.28 -17.88 -10.58
CA SER A 52 5.60 -18.33 -11.05
C SER A 52 5.73 -19.83 -11.25
N THR A 53 4.99 -20.64 -10.47
CA THR A 53 5.05 -22.10 -10.52
C THR A 53 4.13 -22.72 -11.57
N LYS A 54 3.30 -21.93 -12.26
CA LYS A 54 2.55 -22.41 -13.43
C LYS A 54 3.46 -22.85 -14.57
N ASP A 55 4.64 -22.23 -14.67
CA ASP A 55 5.69 -22.72 -15.54
C ASP A 55 6.52 -23.78 -14.82
N THR A 56 6.24 -25.06 -15.12
CA THR A 56 6.92 -26.21 -14.50
C THR A 56 8.40 -26.30 -14.85
N ARG A 57 8.86 -25.54 -15.86
CA ARG A 57 10.27 -25.46 -16.25
C ARG A 57 11.02 -24.34 -15.54
N SER A 58 10.31 -23.48 -14.81
CA SER A 58 10.91 -22.35 -14.09
C SER A 58 11.82 -22.85 -12.96
N SER A 59 13.09 -22.43 -13.01
CA SER A 59 14.07 -22.69 -11.96
C SER A 59 13.71 -21.94 -10.66
N ALA A 60 14.27 -22.38 -9.54
CA ALA A 60 14.07 -21.70 -8.25
C ALA A 60 14.43 -20.20 -8.31
N ARG A 61 15.52 -19.86 -9.01
CA ARG A 61 15.94 -18.46 -9.23
C ARG A 61 14.92 -17.67 -10.05
N GLN A 62 14.36 -18.25 -11.11
CA GLN A 62 13.32 -17.60 -11.91
C GLN A 62 12.03 -17.40 -11.11
N GLN A 63 11.70 -18.31 -10.19
CA GLN A 63 10.58 -18.14 -9.26
C GLN A 63 10.84 -17.00 -8.26
N GLU A 64 12.05 -16.91 -7.70
CA GLU A 64 12.46 -15.78 -6.84
C GLU A 64 12.38 -14.45 -7.59
N GLU A 65 12.83 -14.41 -8.86
CA GLU A 65 12.73 -13.23 -9.70
C GLU A 65 11.30 -12.74 -9.92
N GLN A 66 10.26 -13.55 -9.67
CA GLN A 66 8.87 -13.09 -9.73
C GLN A 66 8.41 -12.44 -8.43
N LEU A 67 9.15 -12.58 -7.34
CA LEU A 67 8.88 -11.92 -6.06
C LEU A 67 9.29 -10.45 -6.15
N ARG A 68 8.29 -9.57 -6.21
CA ARG A 68 8.46 -8.14 -6.49
C ARG A 68 7.61 -7.30 -5.55
N ASP A 69 8.18 -6.17 -5.14
CA ASP A 69 7.38 -5.08 -4.60
C ASP A 69 6.86 -4.22 -5.73
N LEU A 70 5.66 -3.66 -5.51
CA LEU A 70 5.08 -2.63 -6.36
C LEU A 70 4.82 -1.40 -5.49
N PHE A 71 5.39 -0.26 -5.87
CA PHE A 71 5.18 1.01 -5.17
C PHE A 71 4.57 2.02 -6.13
N VAL A 72 3.30 2.33 -5.90
CA VAL A 72 2.50 3.23 -6.72
C VAL A 72 2.41 4.58 -6.03
N LEU A 73 3.08 5.58 -6.58
CA LEU A 73 3.02 6.96 -6.14
C LEU A 73 1.86 7.67 -6.84
N ILE A 74 0.99 8.30 -6.07
CA ILE A 74 -0.16 9.04 -6.58
C ILE A 74 -0.11 10.46 -6.03
N ARG A 75 -0.10 11.47 -6.91
CA ARG A 75 -0.33 12.86 -6.46
C ARG A 75 -1.80 12.98 -6.03
N HIS A 76 -2.10 13.70 -4.95
CA HIS A 76 -3.49 14.03 -4.61
C HIS A 76 -4.22 14.72 -5.78
N GLY A 77 -5.56 14.79 -5.74
CA GLY A 77 -6.36 15.52 -6.74
C GLY A 77 -6.20 17.04 -6.67
N GLU A 78 -6.78 17.78 -7.61
CA GLU A 78 -6.79 19.24 -7.62
C GLU A 78 -7.30 19.81 -6.27
N ARG A 79 -6.63 20.86 -5.80
CA ARG A 79 -6.89 21.51 -4.51
C ARG A 79 -7.92 22.63 -4.64
N GLN A 80 -8.73 22.82 -3.61
CA GLN A 80 -9.71 23.90 -3.57
C GLN A 80 -9.07 25.29 -3.69
N ASP A 81 -7.92 25.52 -3.06
CA ASP A 81 -7.24 26.83 -3.08
C ASP A 81 -6.56 27.17 -4.41
N HIS A 82 -6.39 26.18 -5.30
CA HIS A 82 -5.92 26.40 -6.66
C HIS A 82 -7.03 26.88 -7.59
N VAL A 83 -8.28 26.49 -7.30
CA VAL A 83 -9.48 26.93 -8.02
C VAL A 83 -9.98 28.26 -7.44
N ASP A 84 -10.08 28.33 -6.11
CA ASP A 84 -10.48 29.52 -5.38
C ASP A 84 -9.27 30.18 -4.72
N ARG A 85 -8.70 31.18 -5.41
CA ARG A 85 -7.58 31.98 -4.88
C ARG A 85 -7.94 32.78 -3.63
N ALA A 86 -9.22 32.94 -3.31
CA ALA A 86 -9.69 33.59 -2.09
C ALA A 86 -9.80 32.61 -0.91
N TRP A 87 -9.44 31.33 -1.09
CA TRP A 87 -9.41 30.34 -0.01
C TRP A 87 -8.57 30.85 1.17
N LYS A 88 -9.21 30.89 2.35
CA LYS A 88 -8.59 31.33 3.60
C LYS A 88 -8.67 30.28 4.71
N GLY A 89 -9.00 29.04 4.36
CA GLY A 89 -9.54 28.07 5.31
C GLY A 89 -11.05 28.27 5.53
N ASN A 90 -11.64 27.42 6.36
CA ASN A 90 -13.02 27.51 6.80
C ASN A 90 -13.15 27.03 8.26
N ALA A 91 -14.38 26.84 8.75
CA ALA A 91 -14.63 26.39 10.11
C ALA A 91 -14.03 25.01 10.44
N LEU A 92 -13.78 24.17 9.43
CA LEU A 92 -13.28 22.80 9.60
C LEU A 92 -11.81 22.64 9.22
N LEU A 93 -11.30 23.42 8.26
CA LEU A 93 -9.97 23.25 7.69
C LEU A 93 -9.15 24.54 7.70
N PRO A 94 -7.85 24.49 8.05
CA PRO A 94 -6.98 25.64 8.07
C PRO A 94 -6.55 26.07 6.66
N LEU A 95 -6.00 27.29 6.56
CA LEU A 95 -5.56 27.91 5.31
C LEU A 95 -4.67 26.99 4.45
N TYR A 96 -3.64 26.38 5.05
CA TYR A 96 -2.63 25.59 4.33
C TYR A 96 -2.99 24.11 4.15
N ASP A 97 -4.17 23.68 4.60
CA ASP A 97 -4.66 22.31 4.43
C ASP A 97 -6.04 22.26 3.73
N PRO A 98 -6.13 22.80 2.50
CA PRO A 98 -7.37 22.85 1.73
C PRO A 98 -7.85 21.44 1.36
N PRO A 99 -9.18 21.25 1.18
CA PRO A 99 -9.74 20.03 0.63
C PRO A 99 -9.51 19.95 -0.88
N LEU A 100 -9.92 18.84 -1.49
CA LEU A 100 -10.02 18.71 -2.93
C LEU A 100 -11.08 19.67 -3.49
N SER A 101 -10.86 20.14 -4.72
CA SER A 101 -11.91 20.74 -5.54
C SER A 101 -12.87 19.65 -6.05
N ASN A 102 -13.97 20.04 -6.70
CA ASN A 102 -14.83 19.07 -7.38
C ASN A 102 -14.08 18.30 -8.49
N ALA A 103 -13.21 18.98 -9.25
CA ALA A 103 -12.39 18.32 -10.26
C ALA A 103 -11.37 17.37 -9.62
N GLY A 104 -10.80 17.75 -8.46
CA GLY A 104 -9.91 16.88 -7.69
C GLY A 104 -10.57 15.60 -7.20
N ARG A 105 -11.84 15.68 -6.78
CA ARG A 105 -12.62 14.47 -6.44
C ARG A 105 -12.89 13.62 -7.66
N MET A 106 -13.27 14.20 -8.79
CA MET A 106 -13.46 13.47 -10.06
C MET A 106 -12.19 12.77 -10.53
N GLN A 107 -11.03 13.42 -10.39
CA GLN A 107 -9.73 12.83 -10.67
C GLN A 107 -9.46 11.58 -9.80
N SER A 108 -9.69 11.69 -8.49
CA SER A 108 -9.54 10.54 -7.59
C SER A 108 -10.55 9.41 -7.88
N PHE A 109 -11.76 9.77 -8.30
CA PHE A 109 -12.83 8.85 -8.71
C PHE A 109 -12.43 8.04 -9.95
N GLU A 110 -11.98 8.69 -11.02
CA GLU A 110 -11.51 8.02 -12.24
C GLU A 110 -10.32 7.08 -11.96
N THR A 111 -9.39 7.54 -11.11
CA THR A 111 -8.28 6.70 -10.64
C THR A 111 -8.80 5.46 -9.92
N ALA A 112 -9.81 5.62 -9.06
CA ALA A 112 -10.44 4.51 -8.36
C ALA A 112 -11.12 3.52 -9.31
N LEU A 113 -11.88 4.00 -10.31
CA LEU A 113 -12.51 3.16 -11.33
C LEU A 113 -11.50 2.29 -12.08
N ARG A 114 -10.34 2.86 -12.43
CA ARG A 114 -9.25 2.11 -13.04
C ARG A 114 -8.77 0.95 -12.16
N TYR A 115 -8.56 1.19 -10.87
CA TYR A 115 -8.13 0.13 -9.95
C TYR A 115 -9.23 -0.88 -9.65
N PHE A 116 -10.50 -0.44 -9.62
CA PHE A 116 -11.65 -1.34 -9.56
C PHE A 116 -11.62 -2.35 -10.71
N ALA A 117 -11.51 -1.88 -11.96
CA ALA A 117 -11.44 -2.78 -13.11
C ALA A 117 -10.21 -3.69 -13.09
N LEU A 118 -9.04 -3.19 -12.67
CA LEU A 118 -7.83 -4.02 -12.54
C LEU A 118 -8.03 -5.18 -11.55
N ARG A 119 -8.81 -5.00 -10.48
CA ARG A 119 -9.16 -6.08 -9.53
C ARG A 119 -10.10 -7.12 -10.13
N GLN A 120 -10.99 -6.70 -11.04
CA GLN A 120 -11.97 -7.58 -11.69
C GLN A 120 -11.40 -8.33 -12.91
N GLU A 121 -10.15 -8.08 -13.27
CA GLU A 121 -9.52 -8.74 -14.42
C GLU A 121 -9.52 -10.28 -14.32
N ARG A 122 -9.81 -10.92 -15.45
CA ARG A 122 -9.87 -12.40 -15.54
C ARG A 122 -8.49 -13.03 -15.50
N LYS A 123 -7.49 -12.36 -16.07
CA LYS A 123 -6.11 -12.85 -16.09
C LYS A 123 -5.48 -12.65 -14.70
N VAL A 124 -5.01 -13.74 -14.10
CA VAL A 124 -4.39 -13.75 -12.75
C VAL A 124 -3.29 -12.69 -12.63
N GLU A 125 -2.45 -12.53 -13.65
CA GLU A 125 -1.39 -11.51 -13.65
C GLU A 125 -1.93 -10.09 -13.52
N LYS A 126 -2.97 -9.76 -14.28
CA LYS A 126 -3.59 -8.44 -14.22
C LYS A 126 -4.30 -8.22 -12.89
N ARG A 127 -4.97 -9.25 -12.37
CA ARG A 127 -5.61 -9.22 -11.05
C ARG A 127 -4.61 -8.97 -9.91
N ILE A 128 -3.43 -9.60 -9.98
CA ILE A 128 -2.35 -9.36 -9.02
C ILE A 128 -1.91 -7.88 -9.05
N ARG A 129 -1.84 -7.25 -10.23
CA ARG A 129 -1.54 -5.80 -10.35
C ARG A 129 -2.64 -4.91 -9.76
N GLY A 130 -3.88 -5.38 -9.72
CA GLY A 130 -4.99 -4.70 -9.04
C GLY A 130 -5.07 -4.99 -7.54
N THR A 131 -4.28 -5.94 -7.01
CA THR A 131 -4.28 -6.31 -5.60
C THR A 131 -3.24 -5.48 -4.85
N PHE A 132 -3.65 -4.85 -3.76
CA PHE A 132 -2.80 -4.00 -2.94
C PHE A 132 -2.82 -4.46 -1.48
N THR A 133 -1.71 -4.22 -0.79
CA THR A 133 -1.52 -4.54 0.62
C THR A 133 -2.07 -3.44 1.51
N LEU A 134 -1.80 -2.17 1.18
CA LEU A 134 -2.20 -1.00 1.96
C LEU A 134 -2.02 0.33 1.20
N PHE A 135 -2.58 1.39 1.77
CA PHE A 135 -2.24 2.79 1.49
C PHE A 135 -1.21 3.32 2.49
N LEU A 136 -0.23 4.09 1.99
CA LEU A 136 0.54 5.07 2.75
C LEU A 136 0.06 6.47 2.34
N VAL A 137 -0.29 7.32 3.30
CA VAL A 137 -0.95 8.59 2.98
C VAL A 137 -0.29 9.74 3.72
N SER A 138 0.00 10.82 2.99
CA SER A 138 0.39 12.09 3.60
C SER A 138 -0.70 12.60 4.55
N PRO A 139 -0.36 13.23 5.68
CA PRO A 139 -1.34 13.68 6.69
C PRO A 139 -2.20 14.88 6.26
N PHE A 140 -1.87 15.53 5.13
CA PHE A 140 -2.70 16.60 4.56
C PHE A 140 -4.10 16.09 4.13
N HIS A 141 -5.13 16.89 4.41
CA HIS A 141 -6.54 16.54 4.18
C HIS A 141 -6.80 16.07 2.75
N ARG A 142 -6.31 16.81 1.74
CA ARG A 142 -6.43 16.45 0.31
C ARG A 142 -5.90 15.06 -0.05
N CYS A 143 -4.84 14.60 0.62
CA CYS A 143 -4.27 13.28 0.37
C CYS A 143 -5.14 12.18 1.00
N ILE A 144 -5.66 12.44 2.20
CA ILE A 144 -6.61 11.55 2.89
C ILE A 144 -7.93 11.46 2.14
N GLU A 145 -8.46 12.60 1.66
CA GLU A 145 -9.69 12.65 0.85
C GLU A 145 -9.51 11.86 -0.46
N THR A 146 -8.38 12.04 -1.16
CA THR A 146 -8.04 11.24 -2.37
C THR A 146 -8.01 9.74 -2.03
N ALA A 147 -7.35 9.36 -0.94
CA ALA A 147 -7.24 7.96 -0.51
C ALA A 147 -8.59 7.36 -0.12
N ALA A 148 -9.44 8.13 0.55
CA ALA A 148 -10.77 7.70 0.97
C ALA A 148 -11.67 7.43 -0.24
N VAL A 149 -11.69 8.34 -1.24
CA VAL A 149 -12.44 8.11 -2.51
C VAL A 149 -11.97 6.81 -3.17
N MET A 150 -10.65 6.63 -3.29
CA MET A 150 -10.08 5.42 -3.89
C MET A 150 -10.42 4.16 -3.09
N ASN A 151 -10.34 4.21 -1.76
CA ASN A 151 -10.62 3.08 -0.89
C ASN A 151 -12.09 2.65 -0.99
N VAL A 152 -13.03 3.59 -0.88
CA VAL A 152 -14.47 3.30 -0.95
C VAL A 152 -14.84 2.65 -2.29
N ILE A 153 -14.36 3.21 -3.40
CA ILE A 153 -14.78 2.78 -4.74
C ILE A 153 -14.00 1.55 -5.20
N ALA A 154 -12.67 1.62 -5.16
CA ALA A 154 -11.83 0.58 -5.73
C ALA A 154 -11.63 -0.60 -4.79
N PHE A 155 -11.78 -0.41 -3.47
CA PHE A 155 -11.44 -1.39 -2.44
C PHE A 155 -12.55 -1.61 -1.40
N GLU A 156 -13.76 -1.08 -1.63
CA GLU A 156 -14.92 -1.23 -0.72
C GLU A 156 -14.63 -0.80 0.73
N GLY A 157 -13.74 0.18 0.92
CA GLY A 157 -13.32 0.66 2.24
C GLY A 157 -12.42 -0.30 3.03
N ARG A 158 -11.92 -1.36 2.38
CA ARG A 158 -11.21 -2.48 3.04
C ARG A 158 -9.70 -2.37 3.02
N LEU A 159 -9.13 -1.52 2.16
CA LEU A 159 -7.67 -1.47 2.05
C LEU A 159 -7.12 -0.72 3.27
N PRO A 160 -6.23 -1.33 4.08
CA PRO A 160 -5.68 -0.66 5.25
C PRO A 160 -5.00 0.66 4.87
N MET A 161 -5.15 1.68 5.71
CA MET A 161 -4.60 3.01 5.47
C MET A 161 -3.70 3.43 6.63
N TYR A 162 -2.44 3.72 6.34
CA TYR A 162 -1.46 4.23 7.29
C TYR A 162 -1.05 5.64 6.90
N VAL A 163 -0.99 6.53 7.88
CA VAL A 163 -0.46 7.88 7.69
C VAL A 163 1.07 7.82 7.78
N GLU A 164 1.74 8.44 6.81
CA GLU A 164 3.20 8.57 6.77
C GLU A 164 3.54 10.08 6.73
N PRO A 165 3.94 10.69 7.86
CA PRO A 165 4.29 12.10 7.94
C PRO A 165 5.42 12.51 6.99
N LEU A 166 6.35 11.59 6.68
CA LEU A 166 7.44 11.84 5.74
C LEU A 166 6.99 11.93 4.27
N LEU A 167 5.73 11.63 3.97
CA LEU A 167 5.10 11.93 2.67
C LEU A 167 4.46 13.33 2.61
N SER A 168 4.59 14.15 3.67
CA SER A 168 4.09 15.53 3.70
C SER A 168 4.68 16.41 2.59
N ASP A 169 3.96 17.49 2.25
CA ASP A 169 4.35 18.43 1.20
C ASP A 169 5.74 19.03 1.46
N TRP A 170 6.39 19.56 0.41
CA TRP A 170 7.70 20.18 0.58
C TRP A 170 7.55 21.47 1.40
N GLN A 171 8.18 21.52 2.58
CA GLN A 171 8.03 22.60 3.55
C GLN A 171 8.85 23.86 3.19
N GLN A 172 8.91 24.23 1.90
CA GLN A 172 9.62 25.41 1.44
C GLN A 172 9.03 26.70 2.01
N ALA A 173 9.90 27.63 2.42
CA ALA A 173 9.51 28.98 2.84
C ALA A 173 8.75 29.79 1.76
N LYS A 174 8.94 29.45 0.47
CA LYS A 174 8.24 30.10 -0.65
C LYS A 174 6.77 29.68 -0.75
N VAL A 175 6.46 28.44 -0.38
CA VAL A 175 5.09 27.88 -0.42
C VAL A 175 4.39 28.13 0.91
N PHE A 176 5.09 27.87 2.01
CA PHE A 176 4.60 28.04 3.36
C PHE A 176 5.40 29.14 4.06
N ARG A 177 4.78 30.27 4.38
CA ARG A 177 5.48 31.34 5.14
C ARG A 177 5.79 30.94 6.58
N THR A 178 5.03 29.99 7.11
CA THR A 178 5.13 29.42 8.44
C THR A 178 4.85 27.92 8.35
N ALA A 179 5.25 27.14 9.36
CA ALA A 179 4.92 25.73 9.41
C ALA A 179 3.40 25.52 9.23
N PRO A 180 2.94 24.69 8.28
CA PRO A 180 1.54 24.48 8.02
C PRO A 180 0.89 23.75 9.19
N VAL A 181 -0.29 24.23 9.56
CA VAL A 181 -1.19 23.57 10.50
C VAL A 181 -2.11 22.67 9.69
N LEU A 182 -2.20 21.40 10.07
CA LEU A 182 -3.10 20.43 9.46
C LEU A 182 -4.51 20.54 10.05
N GLY A 183 -5.51 20.12 9.28
CA GLY A 183 -6.87 19.95 9.78
C GLY A 183 -6.95 18.86 10.85
N GLY A 184 -6.18 17.78 10.67
CA GLY A 184 -6.08 16.68 11.62
C GLY A 184 -5.04 16.87 12.73
N SER A 185 -4.94 15.89 13.64
CA SER A 185 -4.01 15.94 14.77
C SER A 185 -3.42 14.57 15.13
N TYR A 186 -2.18 14.57 15.59
CA TYR A 186 -1.51 13.39 16.11
C TYR A 186 -1.82 13.19 17.59
N THR A 187 -2.06 11.93 17.96
CA THR A 187 -2.27 11.50 19.34
C THR A 187 -1.53 10.21 19.60
N THR A 188 -1.05 10.01 20.83
CA THR A 188 -0.42 8.76 21.24
C THR A 188 -1.47 7.76 21.71
N SER A 189 -1.34 6.49 21.33
CA SER A 189 -2.18 5.42 21.88
C SER A 189 -1.79 5.23 23.35
N GLY A 190 -2.68 5.65 24.26
CA GLY A 190 -2.44 5.67 25.71
C GLY A 190 -2.41 4.29 26.38
N ARG A 191 -1.89 3.25 25.73
CA ARG A 191 -1.63 1.95 26.36
C ARG A 191 -0.13 1.82 26.67
N PRO A 192 0.33 2.22 27.86
CA PRO A 192 1.63 1.81 28.34
C PRO A 192 1.60 0.29 28.57
N GLY A 193 2.50 -0.46 27.95
CA GLY A 193 2.90 -1.76 28.48
C GLY A 193 2.32 -3.03 27.86
N LEU A 194 1.91 -3.06 26.59
CA LEU A 194 1.95 -4.31 25.85
C LEU A 194 3.29 -4.40 25.11
N PRO A 195 4.12 -5.45 25.31
CA PRO A 195 5.27 -5.71 24.46
C PRO A 195 4.75 -5.97 23.04
N GLY A 196 4.76 -4.94 22.21
CA GLY A 196 4.24 -4.92 20.85
C GLY A 196 5.06 -4.01 19.95
N ALA A 197 4.70 -3.94 18.67
CA ALA A 197 5.35 -3.08 17.70
C ALA A 197 5.29 -1.60 18.13
N LYS A 198 6.44 -0.92 18.19
CA LYS A 198 6.52 0.53 18.42
C LYS A 198 5.78 1.31 17.33
N GLY A 199 5.57 0.70 16.15
CA GLY A 199 4.80 1.25 15.04
C GLY A 199 3.33 1.56 15.37
N ASP A 200 2.73 0.99 16.42
CA ASP A 200 1.31 1.19 16.75
C ASP A 200 1.08 2.30 17.82
N ARG A 201 2.15 3.01 18.19
CA ARG A 201 2.11 4.03 19.26
C ARG A 201 1.43 5.32 18.85
N LEU A 202 1.44 5.64 17.56
CA LEU A 202 1.02 6.94 17.06
C LEU A 202 -0.22 6.79 16.17
N LEU A 203 -1.21 7.63 16.43
CA LEU A 203 -2.44 7.72 15.66
C LEU A 203 -2.59 9.14 15.11
N PHE A 204 -3.17 9.26 13.91
CA PHE A 204 -3.55 10.52 13.31
C PHE A 204 -5.07 10.60 13.21
N ARG A 205 -5.67 11.62 13.81
CA ARG A 205 -7.10 11.90 13.73
C ARG A 205 -7.36 12.89 12.59
N PRO A 206 -7.87 12.46 11.44
CA PRO A 206 -8.25 13.38 10.37
C PRO A 206 -9.47 14.21 10.79
N GLN A 207 -9.72 15.31 10.07
CA GLN A 207 -10.95 16.08 10.24
C GLN A 207 -12.13 15.36 9.54
N VAL A 208 -12.75 14.41 10.25
CA VAL A 208 -13.78 13.52 9.71
C VAL A 208 -15.01 14.29 9.26
N GLU A 209 -15.37 15.37 9.94
CA GLU A 209 -16.52 16.22 9.59
C GLU A 209 -16.31 16.89 8.23
N ALA A 210 -15.09 17.35 7.94
CA ALA A 210 -14.75 17.91 6.63
C ALA A 210 -14.77 16.85 5.52
N LEU A 211 -14.27 15.65 5.81
CA LEU A 211 -14.36 14.52 4.88
C LEU A 211 -15.82 14.14 4.62
N ARG A 212 -16.66 14.05 5.65
CA ARG A 212 -18.08 13.72 5.52
C ARG A 212 -18.83 14.75 4.70
N ALA A 213 -18.59 16.03 4.95
CA ALA A 213 -19.23 17.14 4.24
C ALA A 213 -18.92 17.16 2.73
N THR A 214 -17.79 16.58 2.31
CA THR A 214 -17.33 16.57 0.92
C THR A 214 -17.57 15.24 0.22
N LEU A 215 -17.21 14.13 0.85
CA LEU A 215 -17.28 12.78 0.27
C LEU A 215 -18.71 12.27 0.09
N ILE A 216 -19.57 12.44 1.09
CA ILE A 216 -20.92 11.85 1.06
C ILE A 216 -21.79 12.47 -0.04
N PRO A 217 -21.90 13.80 -0.17
CA PRO A 217 -22.64 14.40 -1.28
C PRO A 217 -22.05 14.01 -2.63
N PHE A 218 -20.72 14.03 -2.77
CA PHE A 218 -20.04 13.65 -4.00
C PHE A 218 -20.39 12.22 -4.43
N LEU A 219 -20.27 11.25 -3.53
CA LEU A 219 -20.56 9.85 -3.84
C LEU A 219 -22.04 9.58 -4.08
N LYS A 220 -22.95 10.28 -3.38
CA LYS A 220 -24.40 10.21 -3.67
C LYS A 220 -24.69 10.68 -5.09
N THR A 221 -24.12 11.82 -5.48
CA THR A 221 -24.26 12.33 -6.84
C THR A 221 -23.69 11.35 -7.86
N ARG A 222 -22.47 10.83 -7.67
CA ARG A 222 -21.87 9.85 -8.59
C ARG A 222 -22.62 8.52 -8.65
N ALA A 223 -23.22 8.08 -7.56
CA ALA A 223 -24.00 6.84 -7.51
C ALA A 223 -25.36 6.97 -8.21
N ALA A 224 -25.96 8.16 -8.20
CA ALA A 224 -27.22 8.44 -8.88
C ALA A 224 -27.06 8.67 -10.39
N GLU A 225 -25.87 9.09 -10.83
CA GLU A 225 -25.57 9.30 -12.24
C GLU A 225 -25.19 7.98 -12.93
N GLU A 226 -26.08 7.47 -13.78
CA GLU A 226 -25.72 6.44 -14.75
C GLU A 226 -24.90 7.10 -15.87
N THR A 227 -23.58 7.03 -15.76
CA THR A 227 -22.66 7.65 -16.72
C THR A 227 -22.07 6.62 -17.67
N GLU A 228 -21.75 7.05 -18.91
CA GLU A 228 -20.91 6.28 -19.84
C GLU A 228 -19.63 5.79 -19.17
N LEU A 229 -19.10 6.57 -18.22
CA LEU A 229 -17.92 6.24 -17.45
C LEU A 229 -18.12 5.00 -16.58
N LEU A 230 -19.24 4.86 -15.85
CA LEU A 230 -19.52 3.64 -15.08
C LEU A 230 -19.66 2.41 -15.99
N ALA A 231 -20.30 2.58 -17.15
CA ALA A 231 -20.46 1.53 -18.14
C ALA A 231 -19.09 1.07 -18.70
N GLU A 232 -18.15 1.98 -18.98
CA GLU A 232 -16.80 1.66 -19.44
C GLU A 232 -16.08 0.68 -18.48
N TYR A 233 -16.26 0.88 -17.18
CA TYR A 233 -15.65 0.05 -16.14
C TYR A 233 -16.51 -1.15 -15.70
N ASN A 234 -17.63 -1.41 -16.39
CA ASN A 234 -18.61 -2.46 -16.07
C ASN A 234 -19.10 -2.40 -14.62
N ILE A 235 -19.35 -1.18 -14.11
CA ILE A 235 -19.89 -0.97 -12.77
C ILE A 235 -21.41 -0.87 -12.86
N GLY A 236 -22.11 -1.86 -12.32
CA GLY A 236 -23.56 -1.85 -12.23
C GLY A 236 -24.08 -0.89 -11.16
N ALA A 237 -25.34 -0.45 -11.33
CA ALA A 237 -26.01 0.47 -10.41
C ALA A 237 -26.03 -0.04 -8.96
N GLU A 238 -26.12 -1.36 -8.74
CA GLU A 238 -26.06 -1.96 -7.41
C GLU A 238 -24.74 -1.60 -6.69
N VAL A 239 -23.60 -1.79 -7.36
CA VAL A 239 -22.28 -1.48 -6.79
C VAL A 239 -22.14 0.01 -6.53
N ALA A 240 -22.55 0.85 -7.48
CA ALA A 240 -22.48 2.31 -7.34
C ALA A 240 -23.35 2.82 -6.17
N SER A 241 -24.57 2.27 -6.04
CA SER A 241 -25.52 2.65 -4.99
C SER A 241 -25.03 2.36 -3.57
N ALA A 242 -24.07 1.44 -3.40
CA ALA A 242 -23.49 1.11 -2.11
C ALA A 242 -22.42 2.11 -1.64
N TRP A 243 -21.83 2.91 -2.54
CA TRP A 243 -20.69 3.78 -2.19
C TRP A 243 -20.96 4.78 -1.05
N PRO A 244 -22.10 5.49 -0.99
CA PRO A 244 -22.38 6.39 0.12
C PRO A 244 -22.43 5.68 1.47
N THR A 245 -23.01 4.48 1.51
CA THR A 245 -23.10 3.66 2.73
C THR A 245 -21.72 3.17 3.17
N VAL A 246 -20.92 2.67 2.23
CA VAL A 246 -19.53 2.25 2.50
C VAL A 246 -18.70 3.44 2.99
N ALA A 247 -18.90 4.63 2.43
CA ALA A 247 -18.20 5.84 2.86
C ALA A 247 -18.58 6.28 4.28
N GLU A 248 -19.86 6.23 4.66
CA GLU A 248 -20.28 6.51 6.04
C GLU A 248 -19.68 5.48 7.02
N GLU A 249 -19.74 4.19 6.70
CA GLU A 249 -19.11 3.14 7.51
C GLU A 249 -17.60 3.39 7.66
N TRP A 250 -16.93 3.74 6.56
CA TRP A 250 -15.52 4.06 6.57
C TRP A 250 -15.22 5.27 7.48
N LEU A 251 -15.96 6.37 7.35
CA LEU A 251 -15.78 7.57 8.18
C LEU A 251 -16.05 7.32 9.66
N ASN A 252 -17.00 6.44 9.98
CA ASN A 252 -17.33 6.09 11.37
C ASN A 252 -16.27 5.19 12.01
N THR A 253 -15.60 4.36 11.21
CA THR A 253 -14.57 3.42 11.69
C THR A 253 -13.15 4.01 11.66
N HIS A 254 -12.90 5.01 10.82
CA HIS A 254 -11.58 5.61 10.60
C HIS A 254 -11.44 7.00 11.27
N THR A 255 -11.97 7.15 12.48
CA THR A 255 -11.82 8.38 13.28
C THR A 255 -10.38 8.61 13.74
N ALA A 256 -9.56 7.55 13.74
CA ALA A 256 -8.13 7.60 13.95
C ALA A 256 -7.44 6.60 13.01
N LEU A 257 -6.44 7.08 12.27
CA LEU A 257 -5.62 6.28 11.36
C LEU A 257 -4.30 5.91 12.03
N PRO A 258 -3.80 4.68 11.88
CA PRO A 258 -2.48 4.31 12.37
C PRO A 258 -1.39 5.10 11.62
N VAL A 259 -0.33 5.50 12.33
CA VAL A 259 0.82 6.17 11.74
C VAL A 259 1.98 5.19 11.64
N TRP A 260 2.49 4.97 10.44
CA TRP A 260 3.67 4.14 10.23
C TRP A 260 4.80 4.99 9.64
N THR A 261 5.82 5.25 10.47
CA THR A 261 6.99 6.08 10.15
C THR A 261 8.22 5.57 10.90
N CYS A 262 9.41 6.10 10.60
CA CYS A 262 10.63 5.78 11.34
C CYS A 262 10.58 6.27 12.80
N ALA A 263 11.37 5.62 13.66
CA ALA A 263 11.45 5.89 15.10
C ALA A 263 11.75 7.36 15.43
N ALA A 264 12.70 7.99 14.71
CA ALA A 264 13.06 9.39 14.93
C ALA A 264 11.86 10.35 14.76
N THR A 265 11.07 10.17 13.69
CA THR A 265 9.86 10.96 13.43
C THR A 265 8.78 10.67 14.45
N THR A 266 8.59 9.40 14.84
CA THR A 266 7.67 9.04 15.93
C THR A 266 8.03 9.80 17.20
N SER A 267 9.28 9.72 17.68
CA SER A 267 9.72 10.40 18.89
C SER A 267 9.57 11.93 18.78
N ALA A 268 9.88 12.52 17.63
CA ALA A 268 9.72 13.96 17.41
C ALA A 268 8.26 14.41 17.48
N ILE A 269 7.33 13.62 16.93
CA ILE A 269 5.90 13.90 17.00
C ILE A 269 5.37 13.70 18.42
N GLU A 270 5.75 12.61 19.09
CA GLU A 270 5.36 12.32 20.47
C GLU A 270 5.82 13.43 21.43
N ALA A 271 7.07 13.89 21.32
CA ALA A 271 7.58 14.99 22.14
C ALA A 271 6.79 16.29 21.94
N LYS A 272 6.44 16.61 20.69
CA LYS A 272 5.61 17.79 20.38
C LYS A 272 4.17 17.64 20.88
N ALA A 273 3.60 16.44 20.81
CA ALA A 273 2.28 16.15 21.36
C ALA A 273 2.26 16.32 22.89
N ALA A 274 3.28 15.78 23.59
CA ALA A 274 3.41 15.89 25.04
C ALA A 274 3.66 17.34 25.51
N SER A 275 4.49 18.12 24.81
CA SER A 275 4.79 19.50 25.20
C SER A 275 3.57 20.45 25.23
N ARG A 276 2.45 20.05 24.62
CA ARG A 276 1.22 20.84 24.59
C ARG A 276 0.25 20.54 25.73
N SER A 277 0.31 19.37 26.35
CA SER A 277 -0.54 19.04 27.51
C SER A 277 -0.12 19.83 28.75
N ASP A 278 1.16 20.17 28.88
CA ASP A 278 1.70 20.82 30.08
C ASP A 278 1.55 22.35 30.08
N GLY A 279 1.17 22.96 28.95
CA GLY A 279 1.06 24.40 28.78
C GLY A 279 -0.30 25.03 29.14
N ALA A 280 -1.27 24.25 29.64
CA ALA A 280 -2.59 24.75 30.02
C ALA A 280 -2.64 25.37 31.45
N SER A 281 -1.51 25.39 32.16
CA SER A 281 -1.35 26.02 33.47
C SER A 281 -0.37 27.18 33.37
N ASP A 282 -0.78 28.38 33.78
CA ASP A 282 0.01 29.60 33.94
C ASP A 282 0.42 30.41 32.69
N VAL A 283 -0.57 31.05 32.05
CA VAL A 283 -0.35 32.41 31.50
C VAL A 283 -0.95 33.42 32.47
N ARG A 284 -0.13 33.79 33.46
CA ARG A 284 -0.38 34.88 34.38
C ARG A 284 -0.52 36.18 33.59
N ALA A 285 -1.69 36.80 33.73
CA ALA A 285 -2.05 38.06 33.11
C ALA A 285 -1.04 39.18 33.43
N THR A 286 -0.24 39.60 32.44
CA THR A 286 0.31 40.95 32.38
C THR A 286 0.46 41.40 30.93
N SER A 287 -0.62 41.92 30.33
CA SER A 287 -0.46 42.95 29.30
C SER A 287 -1.75 43.75 29.15
N ARG A 288 -1.67 45.02 29.53
CA ARG A 288 -2.69 46.04 29.31
C ARG A 288 -2.47 46.68 27.92
N ARG A 289 -3.60 46.90 27.24
CA ARG A 289 -3.92 47.93 26.23
C ARG A 289 -3.78 47.60 24.73
N ALA A 290 -4.90 47.94 24.09
CA ALA A 290 -5.11 48.49 22.76
C ALA A 290 -5.49 47.51 21.63
N ALA A 291 -6.72 47.71 21.17
CA ALA A 291 -7.48 46.92 20.24
C ALA A 291 -7.14 47.18 18.77
N LYS A 292 -7.24 46.13 17.95
CA LYS A 292 -8.03 46.12 16.70
C LYS A 292 -8.30 44.67 16.29
N SER A 293 -9.53 44.45 15.85
CA SER A 293 -10.23 43.17 15.68
C SER A 293 -9.48 42.11 14.88
N SER A 294 -9.16 41.00 15.54
CA SER A 294 -9.11 39.68 14.92
C SER A 294 -10.11 38.80 15.67
N GLN A 295 -11.20 38.42 15.01
CA GLN A 295 -12.13 37.45 15.60
C GLN A 295 -11.37 36.18 15.97
N PRO A 296 -11.40 35.74 17.23
CA PRO A 296 -10.91 34.42 17.57
C PRO A 296 -11.86 33.39 16.95
N SER A 297 -11.32 32.56 16.07
CA SER A 297 -12.00 31.37 15.55
C SER A 297 -12.54 30.51 16.70
N PRO A 298 -13.69 29.82 16.54
CA PRO A 298 -14.28 29.02 17.60
C PRO A 298 -13.27 28.00 18.13
N ARG A 299 -12.94 28.09 19.41
CA ARG A 299 -12.15 27.10 20.13
C ARG A 299 -13.02 25.86 20.35
N ASP A 300 -12.84 24.84 19.52
CA ASP A 300 -13.13 23.47 19.95
C ASP A 300 -12.00 23.03 20.91
N ALA A 301 -12.27 23.23 22.19
CA ALA A 301 -11.36 23.03 23.31
C ALA A 301 -11.19 21.55 23.74
N SER A 302 -11.28 20.57 22.82
CA SER A 302 -11.24 19.15 23.20
C SER A 302 -10.29 18.25 22.41
N ASN A 303 -9.57 18.75 21.40
CA ASN A 303 -8.58 17.94 20.66
C ASN A 303 -7.16 18.48 20.85
N GLU A 304 -6.55 18.12 21.98
CA GLU A 304 -5.18 18.44 22.43
C GLU A 304 -4.06 17.72 21.63
N GLY A 305 -4.25 17.44 20.35
CA GLY A 305 -3.25 16.78 19.52
C GLY A 305 -2.24 17.73 18.88
N TYR A 306 -1.07 17.22 18.50
CA TYR A 306 -0.10 17.96 17.66
C TYR A 306 -0.64 18.07 16.23
N ARG A 307 -0.76 19.29 15.69
CA ARG A 307 -1.33 19.55 14.35
C ARG A 307 -0.32 19.90 13.27
N GLY A 308 0.98 19.73 13.52
CA GLY A 308 2.00 19.95 12.47
C GLY A 308 2.18 18.71 11.60
N CYS A 309 2.73 18.87 10.39
CA CYS A 309 2.87 17.79 9.41
C CYS A 309 3.95 16.73 9.69
N GLY A 310 4.61 16.80 10.86
CA GLY A 310 5.70 15.89 11.24
C GLY A 310 7.05 16.16 10.55
N VAL A 311 7.12 17.15 9.66
CA VAL A 311 8.36 17.58 8.99
C VAL A 311 8.83 18.93 9.52
N THR A 312 10.14 19.17 9.51
CA THR A 312 10.74 20.45 9.90
C THR A 312 10.45 21.53 8.87
N HIS A 313 10.21 22.75 9.33
CA HIS A 313 10.00 23.91 8.48
C HIS A 313 10.95 25.06 8.91
N PRO A 314 11.62 25.76 7.97
CA PRO A 314 11.61 25.50 6.52
C PRO A 314 12.43 24.25 6.15
N GLU A 315 12.17 23.70 4.97
CA GLU A 315 12.85 22.52 4.44
C GLU A 315 13.58 22.85 3.13
N GLY A 316 14.88 22.55 3.06
CA GLY A 316 15.68 22.66 1.85
C GLY A 316 15.51 21.46 0.91
N LYS A 317 16.10 21.53 -0.30
CA LYS A 317 16.06 20.42 -1.27
C LYS A 317 16.77 19.16 -0.75
N SER A 318 17.92 19.34 -0.09
CA SER A 318 18.67 18.23 0.52
C SER A 318 17.89 17.53 1.62
N ASP A 319 17.09 18.28 2.38
CA ASP A 319 16.26 17.74 3.45
C ASP A 319 15.11 16.91 2.89
N LEU A 320 14.45 17.40 1.82
CA LEU A 320 13.42 16.65 1.09
C LEU A 320 13.98 15.34 0.51
N LEU A 321 15.19 15.38 -0.08
CA LEU A 321 15.86 14.19 -0.59
C LEU A 321 16.11 13.16 0.51
N ARG A 322 16.72 13.59 1.62
CA ARG A 322 16.98 12.73 2.78
C ARG A 322 15.70 12.14 3.36
N ARG A 323 14.63 12.93 3.43
CA ARG A 323 13.31 12.48 3.87
C ARG A 323 12.74 11.39 2.94
N CYS A 324 12.87 11.55 1.63
CA CYS A 324 12.45 10.54 0.67
C CYS A 324 13.29 9.24 0.78
N GLU A 325 14.60 9.35 1.02
CA GLU A 325 15.45 8.19 1.35
C GLU A 325 14.98 7.49 2.63
N GLN A 326 14.61 8.24 3.66
CA GLN A 326 14.06 7.71 4.90
C GLN A 326 12.74 6.98 4.69
N VAL A 327 11.84 7.47 3.82
CA VAL A 327 10.61 6.74 3.45
C VAL A 327 10.96 5.37 2.87
N MET A 328 11.89 5.31 1.90
CA MET A 328 12.29 4.04 1.29
C MET A 328 12.95 3.10 2.30
N SER A 329 13.78 3.66 3.17
CA SER A 329 14.43 2.94 4.26
C SER A 329 13.43 2.40 5.28
N THR A 330 12.33 3.11 5.56
CA THR A 330 11.35 2.74 6.59
C THR A 330 10.44 1.61 6.14
N HIS A 331 10.02 1.62 4.86
CA HIS A 331 8.97 0.72 4.38
C HIS A 331 9.48 -0.48 3.59
N PHE A 332 10.69 -0.39 3.03
CA PHE A 332 11.17 -1.37 2.05
C PHE A 332 12.50 -2.02 2.43
N LEU A 333 13.39 -1.35 3.16
CA LEU A 333 14.73 -1.85 3.46
C LEU A 333 14.88 -2.18 4.93
N ARG A 334 15.40 -3.38 5.22
CA ARG A 334 15.79 -3.72 6.59
C ARG A 334 17.14 -3.08 6.86
N CYS A 335 17.16 -2.10 7.75
CA CYS A 335 18.38 -1.44 8.18
C CYS A 335 19.12 -2.31 9.19
N ALA A 336 20.45 -2.18 9.26
CA ALA A 336 21.26 -2.92 10.23
C ALA A 336 20.93 -2.55 11.70
N ALA A 337 20.32 -1.38 11.93
CA ALA A 337 19.80 -1.01 13.24
C ALA A 337 18.55 -1.85 13.57
N VAL A 338 18.55 -2.48 14.76
CA VAL A 338 17.47 -3.33 15.32
C VAL A 338 16.09 -2.63 15.31
N GLU A 339 16.06 -1.31 15.18
CA GLU A 339 14.87 -0.47 15.24
C GLU A 339 13.89 -0.68 14.08
N SER A 340 14.34 -1.08 12.88
CA SER A 340 13.45 -1.14 11.69
C SER A 340 12.30 -2.13 11.87
N ASP A 341 12.59 -3.32 12.41
CA ASP A 341 11.57 -4.36 12.60
C ASP A 341 10.57 -3.97 13.69
N THR A 342 11.04 -3.25 14.72
CA THR A 342 10.18 -2.80 15.83
C THR A 342 9.18 -1.73 15.40
N MET A 343 9.46 -1.01 14.31
CA MET A 343 8.58 0.03 13.77
C MET A 343 7.54 -0.51 12.79
N VAL A 344 7.62 -1.77 12.37
CA VAL A 344 6.58 -2.41 11.54
C VAL A 344 5.31 -2.60 12.39
N PRO A 345 4.14 -2.08 12.00
CA PRO A 345 2.88 -2.27 12.70
C PRO A 345 2.55 -3.74 13.02
N LEU A 346 1.96 -4.02 14.18
CA LEU A 346 1.70 -5.39 14.63
C LEU A 346 0.78 -6.15 13.66
N ALA A 347 -0.20 -5.47 13.07
CA ALA A 347 -1.09 -6.07 12.07
C ALA A 347 -0.30 -6.63 10.86
N ILE A 348 0.73 -5.91 10.41
CA ILE A 348 1.58 -6.34 9.30
C ILE A 348 2.46 -7.51 9.74
N GLN A 349 3.07 -7.44 10.93
CA GLN A 349 3.87 -8.56 11.47
C GLN A 349 3.04 -9.85 11.59
N THR A 350 1.82 -9.74 12.10
CA THR A 350 0.86 -10.85 12.20
C THR A 350 0.54 -11.42 10.82
N ALA A 351 0.28 -10.57 9.83
CA ALA A 351 0.01 -11.01 8.46
C ALA A 351 1.20 -11.74 7.84
N VAL A 352 2.43 -11.27 8.06
CA VAL A 352 3.66 -11.95 7.62
C VAL A 352 3.80 -13.33 8.25
N ALA A 353 3.60 -13.43 9.57
CA ALA A 353 3.66 -14.70 10.27
C ALA A 353 2.56 -15.67 9.78
N ALA A 354 1.35 -15.16 9.55
CA ALA A 354 0.22 -15.95 9.06
C ALA A 354 0.43 -16.46 7.63
N GLU A 355 0.87 -15.60 6.69
CA GLU A 355 1.17 -16.01 5.31
C GLU A 355 2.25 -17.10 5.30
N ARG A 356 3.34 -16.89 6.06
CA ARG A 356 4.42 -17.86 6.17
C ARG A 356 3.95 -19.21 6.69
N LYS A 357 3.12 -19.21 7.73
CA LYS A 357 2.65 -20.44 8.38
C LYS A 357 1.64 -21.21 7.53
N THR A 358 0.77 -20.50 6.81
CA THR A 358 -0.44 -21.11 6.23
C THR A 358 -0.49 -21.15 4.71
N ARG A 359 0.28 -20.29 4.01
CA ARG A 359 0.18 -20.11 2.55
C ARG A 359 1.46 -20.39 1.78
N LEU A 360 2.61 -20.43 2.46
CA LEU A 360 3.90 -20.63 1.81
C LEU A 360 4.44 -22.05 2.04
N PRO A 361 5.16 -22.62 1.06
CA PRO A 361 5.89 -23.87 1.27
C PRO A 361 6.93 -23.77 2.39
N LYS A 362 7.05 -24.83 3.20
CA LYS A 362 7.97 -24.89 4.35
C LYS A 362 9.46 -24.69 4.00
N TYR A 363 9.83 -24.89 2.73
CA TYR A 363 11.20 -24.72 2.26
C TYR A 363 11.59 -23.26 2.00
N PHE A 364 10.65 -22.31 2.07
CA PHE A 364 10.96 -20.88 1.96
C PHE A 364 11.84 -20.44 3.13
N GLN A 365 12.97 -19.81 2.80
CA GLN A 365 13.94 -19.34 3.78
C GLN A 365 13.82 -17.82 3.97
N ILE A 366 13.70 -17.39 5.21
CA ILE A 366 13.86 -15.96 5.56
C ILE A 366 15.35 -15.61 5.68
N TRP A 367 15.67 -14.31 5.72
CA TRP A 367 17.04 -13.82 5.83
C TRP A 367 17.88 -14.48 6.94
N ALA A 368 17.29 -14.67 8.12
CA ALA A 368 17.95 -15.28 9.29
C ALA A 368 18.33 -16.76 9.08
N GLU A 369 17.72 -17.44 8.11
CA GLU A 369 17.95 -18.87 7.83
C GLU A 369 18.94 -19.11 6.67
N ARG A 370 19.42 -18.02 6.05
CA ARG A 370 20.41 -18.06 4.97
C ARG A 370 21.81 -18.22 5.53
N THR A 371 22.66 -18.91 4.77
CA THR A 371 24.11 -18.95 5.00
C THR A 371 24.73 -17.57 4.75
N GLU A 372 25.89 -17.30 5.33
CA GLU A 372 26.60 -16.01 5.14
C GLU A 372 26.86 -15.70 3.66
N GLU A 373 27.38 -16.67 2.90
CA GLU A 373 27.61 -16.54 1.44
C GLU A 373 26.34 -16.15 0.66
N ASN A 374 25.17 -16.67 1.07
CA ASN A 374 23.88 -16.33 0.47
C ASN A 374 23.37 -14.94 0.90
N ARG A 375 23.80 -14.42 2.05
CA ARG A 375 23.45 -13.07 2.50
C ARG A 375 24.28 -12.02 1.78
N GLU A 376 25.59 -12.25 1.68
CA GLU A 376 26.53 -11.34 0.99
C GLU A 376 26.15 -11.16 -0.49
N SER A 377 25.71 -12.23 -1.14
CA SER A 377 25.31 -12.20 -2.55
C SER A 377 23.89 -11.68 -2.81
N ALA A 378 23.06 -11.41 -1.79
CA ALA A 378 21.65 -11.02 -1.99
C ALA A 378 21.39 -9.51 -1.93
N GLY A 379 22.40 -8.70 -1.60
CA GLY A 379 22.24 -7.25 -1.41
C GLY A 379 21.48 -6.86 -0.14
N PRO A 380 21.07 -5.59 0.02
CA PRO A 380 20.31 -5.14 1.18
C PRO A 380 19.01 -5.95 1.37
N PRO A 381 18.74 -6.49 2.56
CA PRO A 381 17.53 -7.26 2.80
C PRO A 381 16.27 -6.39 2.73
N ALA A 382 15.23 -6.90 2.07
CA ALA A 382 13.89 -6.34 2.16
C ALA A 382 13.36 -6.44 3.60
N LEU A 383 12.63 -5.41 4.04
CA LEU A 383 12.04 -5.36 5.38
C LEU A 383 10.90 -6.38 5.54
N LEU A 384 10.08 -6.52 4.51
CA LEU A 384 8.86 -7.33 4.51
C LEU A 384 8.80 -8.20 3.26
N PRO A 385 7.96 -9.26 3.26
CA PRO A 385 7.60 -10.00 2.05
C PRO A 385 7.08 -9.10 0.92
N PRO A 386 6.98 -9.59 -0.32
CA PRO A 386 6.38 -8.86 -1.44
C PRO A 386 5.09 -8.12 -1.05
N MET A 387 5.11 -6.80 -1.22
CA MET A 387 3.97 -5.90 -0.99
C MET A 387 3.66 -5.06 -2.22
N HIS A 388 2.38 -4.76 -2.39
CA HIS A 388 1.93 -3.73 -3.31
C HIS A 388 1.37 -2.56 -2.51
N ILE A 389 2.04 -1.40 -2.56
CA ILE A 389 1.70 -0.22 -1.77
C ILE A 389 1.27 0.92 -2.69
N MET A 390 0.17 1.58 -2.34
CA MET A 390 -0.20 2.88 -2.91
C MET A 390 0.20 4.00 -1.95
N ALA A 391 1.06 4.92 -2.36
CA ALA A 391 1.38 6.13 -1.63
C ALA A 391 0.68 7.34 -2.22
N ILE A 392 -0.14 8.05 -1.44
CA ILE A 392 -0.80 9.28 -1.86
C ILE A 392 -0.12 10.49 -1.22
N THR A 393 0.45 11.34 -2.07
CA THR A 393 1.37 12.42 -1.66
C THR A 393 1.32 13.62 -2.62
N HIS A 394 2.34 14.49 -2.59
CA HIS A 394 2.42 15.76 -3.29
C HIS A 394 3.41 15.68 -4.46
N ALA A 395 3.32 16.61 -5.40
CA ALA A 395 4.12 16.60 -6.64
C ALA A 395 5.63 16.50 -6.38
N ASP A 396 6.17 17.35 -5.52
CA ASP A 396 7.60 17.41 -5.23
C ASP A 396 8.11 16.14 -4.54
N VAL A 397 7.28 15.51 -3.72
CA VAL A 397 7.59 14.23 -3.07
C VAL A 397 7.59 13.09 -4.08
N VAL A 398 6.61 13.05 -5.01
CA VAL A 398 6.62 12.06 -6.11
C VAL A 398 7.89 12.20 -6.96
N SER A 399 8.22 13.44 -7.36
CA SER A 399 9.43 13.74 -8.13
C SER A 399 10.70 13.29 -7.40
N THR A 400 10.82 13.61 -6.11
CA THR A 400 12.02 13.28 -5.33
C THR A 400 12.11 11.79 -5.01
N LEU A 401 10.99 11.11 -4.75
CA LEU A 401 10.98 9.64 -4.61
C LEU A 401 11.39 8.95 -5.92
N LEU A 402 11.02 9.50 -7.07
CA LEU A 402 11.50 9.03 -8.36
C LEU A 402 13.02 9.26 -8.53
N GLU A 403 13.54 10.42 -8.10
CA GLU A 403 14.99 10.70 -8.07
C GLU A 403 15.74 9.70 -7.16
N VAL A 404 15.22 9.42 -5.96
CA VAL A 404 15.81 8.47 -5.01
C VAL A 404 15.77 7.03 -5.54
N CYS A 405 14.63 6.61 -6.07
CA CYS A 405 14.43 5.22 -6.46
C CYS A 405 15.07 4.91 -7.82
N CYS A 406 14.93 5.81 -8.78
CA CYS A 406 15.31 5.58 -10.16
C CYS A 406 15.97 6.83 -10.78
N PRO A 407 17.17 7.23 -10.30
CA PRO A 407 17.82 8.49 -10.71
C PRO A 407 18.04 8.59 -12.23
N LYS A 408 18.20 7.46 -12.93
CA LYS A 408 18.35 7.40 -14.39
C LYS A 408 17.12 7.87 -15.18
N TYR A 409 15.94 7.90 -14.56
CA TYR A 409 14.70 8.39 -15.19
C TYR A 409 14.29 9.77 -14.68
N HIS A 410 15.13 10.41 -13.85
CA HIS A 410 14.90 11.77 -13.38
C HIS A 410 15.70 12.75 -14.24
N ASP A 411 15.01 13.45 -15.13
CA ASP A 411 15.63 14.53 -15.91
C ASP A 411 15.65 15.82 -15.07
N LYS A 412 16.86 16.22 -14.64
CA LYS A 412 17.08 17.44 -13.85
C LYS A 412 16.78 18.72 -14.65
N GLY A 413 16.72 18.66 -15.98
CA GLY A 413 16.53 19.81 -16.86
C GLY A 413 15.09 20.04 -17.35
N ALA A 414 14.22 19.03 -17.29
CA ALA A 414 12.92 19.08 -17.96
C ALA A 414 11.78 19.78 -17.20
N GLY A 415 12.02 20.29 -15.98
CA GLY A 415 10.95 20.92 -15.18
C GLY A 415 9.79 19.95 -14.93
N TYR A 416 10.09 18.82 -14.26
CA TYR A 416 9.14 17.74 -14.00
C TYR A 416 7.90 18.24 -13.23
N SER A 417 6.83 18.57 -13.96
CA SER A 417 5.51 18.82 -13.38
C SER A 417 4.78 17.50 -13.26
N VAL A 418 4.31 17.19 -12.05
CA VAL A 418 3.56 15.96 -11.74
C VAL A 418 2.07 16.32 -11.75
N PRO A 419 1.27 15.93 -12.75
CA PRO A 419 -0.17 16.17 -12.82
C PRO A 419 -0.95 15.70 -11.59
N TYR A 420 -2.14 16.27 -11.35
CA TYR A 420 -3.01 15.81 -10.26
C TYR A 420 -3.48 14.38 -10.51
N CYS A 421 -3.52 13.56 -9.46
CA CYS A 421 -3.82 12.13 -9.56
C CYS A 421 -2.99 11.38 -10.62
N SER A 422 -1.81 11.91 -10.98
CA SER A 422 -0.82 11.14 -11.72
C SER A 422 -0.36 9.94 -10.92
N VAL A 423 -0.03 8.87 -11.62
CA VAL A 423 0.30 7.56 -11.07
C VAL A 423 1.68 7.14 -11.55
N THR A 424 2.68 7.16 -10.68
CA THR A 424 4.02 6.64 -10.97
C THR A 424 4.17 5.27 -10.32
N THR A 425 4.37 4.23 -11.12
CA THR A 425 4.50 2.85 -10.66
C THR A 425 5.97 2.44 -10.71
N LEU A 426 6.52 2.12 -9.54
CA LEU A 426 7.87 1.63 -9.34
C LEU A 426 7.82 0.15 -8.95
N LYS A 427 8.80 -0.63 -9.41
CA LYS A 427 8.95 -2.03 -9.04
C LYS A 427 10.38 -2.36 -8.66
N ARG A 428 10.56 -3.30 -7.74
CA ARG A 428 11.89 -3.87 -7.41
C ARG A 428 11.81 -5.35 -7.11
N HIS A 429 12.95 -6.05 -7.15
CA HIS A 429 13.03 -7.37 -6.55
C HIS A 429 12.81 -7.30 -5.04
N ASN A 430 12.01 -8.21 -4.50
CA ASN A 430 11.91 -8.41 -3.07
C ASN A 430 12.66 -9.69 -2.69
N ASN A 431 13.80 -9.50 -2.03
CA ASN A 431 14.68 -10.58 -1.59
C ASN A 431 14.40 -11.05 -0.15
N TYR A 432 13.20 -10.82 0.40
CA TYR A 432 12.84 -11.25 1.76
C TYR A 432 12.87 -12.78 1.91
N TYR A 433 12.29 -13.49 0.93
CA TYR A 433 12.32 -14.95 0.85
C TYR A 433 13.35 -15.45 -0.16
N ARG A 434 13.96 -16.60 0.15
CA ARG A 434 14.76 -17.41 -0.76
C ARG A 434 14.08 -18.76 -0.95
N ILE A 435 14.03 -19.22 -2.19
CA ILE A 435 13.50 -20.49 -2.66
C ILE A 435 14.70 -21.40 -2.97
N PRO A 436 14.98 -22.41 -2.13
CA PRO A 436 16.12 -23.30 -2.33
C PRO A 436 15.95 -24.16 -3.58
N THR A 437 17.07 -24.53 -4.21
CA THR A 437 17.03 -25.43 -5.37
C THR A 437 16.50 -26.82 -5.00
N ALA A 438 16.13 -27.64 -5.99
CA ALA A 438 15.68 -29.01 -5.73
C ALA A 438 16.78 -29.86 -5.08
N GLU A 439 18.05 -29.63 -5.43
CA GLU A 439 19.21 -30.29 -4.83
C GLU A 439 19.38 -29.88 -3.37
N GLU A 440 19.27 -28.58 -3.06
CA GLU A 440 19.36 -28.07 -1.69
C GLU A 440 18.23 -28.60 -0.80
N ARG A 441 17.01 -28.69 -1.34
CA ARG A 441 15.85 -29.28 -0.65
C ARG A 441 16.11 -30.75 -0.31
N ARG A 442 16.51 -31.56 -1.29
CA ARG A 442 16.85 -32.98 -1.11
C ARG A 442 17.97 -33.19 -0.09
N ARG A 443 19.02 -32.35 -0.12
CA ARG A 443 20.12 -32.42 0.86
C ARG A 443 19.63 -32.16 2.29
N ARG A 444 18.77 -31.15 2.49
CA ARG A 444 18.22 -30.84 3.83
C ARG A 444 17.31 -31.95 4.36
N GLU A 445 16.45 -32.49 3.50
CA GLU A 445 15.57 -33.62 3.86
C GLU A 445 16.38 -34.84 4.28
N ALA A 446 17.48 -35.14 3.56
CA ALA A 446 18.40 -36.21 3.92
C ALA A 446 19.11 -35.94 5.27
N SER A 447 19.58 -34.71 5.52
CA SER A 447 20.22 -34.35 6.79
C SER A 447 19.27 -34.47 7.99
N VAL A 448 18.01 -34.08 7.85
CA VAL A 448 17.00 -34.22 8.91
C VAL A 448 16.67 -35.69 9.17
N SER A 449 16.61 -36.52 8.11
CA SER A 449 16.36 -37.96 8.24
C SER A 449 17.52 -38.72 8.91
N THR A 450 18.74 -38.19 8.88
CA THR A 450 19.93 -38.84 9.47
C THR A 450 20.05 -38.54 10.97
N LEU A 451 19.40 -37.48 11.46
CA LEU A 451 19.44 -37.02 12.85
C LEU A 451 18.21 -37.44 13.67
N ALA A 452 17.20 -38.04 13.04
CA ALA A 452 16.06 -38.60 13.77
C ALA A 452 16.53 -39.86 14.55
N PRO A 453 16.47 -39.86 15.90
CA PRO A 453 16.78 -41.05 16.67
C PRO A 453 15.79 -42.14 16.28
N ALA A 454 16.29 -43.36 16.05
CA ALA A 454 15.48 -44.55 15.91
C ALA A 454 14.74 -44.87 17.23
N GLN A 455 13.72 -44.08 17.56
CA GLN A 455 12.77 -44.42 18.62
C GLN A 455 11.58 -45.12 17.98
N ASN A 456 11.37 -46.36 18.44
CA ASN A 456 10.29 -47.30 18.09
C ASN A 456 10.51 -48.21 16.87
N ARG A 457 11.27 -49.29 17.10
CA ARG A 457 10.78 -50.63 16.74
C ARG A 457 10.82 -51.55 17.95
N GLY A 458 9.64 -51.76 18.53
CA GLY A 458 9.40 -52.88 19.42
C GLY A 458 9.62 -54.20 18.67
N LYS A 459 10.48 -55.03 19.26
CA LYS A 459 10.57 -56.50 19.23
C LYS A 459 9.99 -57.20 17.99
N CYS A 460 10.88 -57.65 17.11
CA CYS A 460 10.63 -58.89 16.37
C CYS A 460 11.93 -59.69 16.19
N TYR A 461 11.76 -61.02 16.21
CA TYR A 461 12.75 -62.04 16.51
C TYR A 461 13.95 -62.13 15.55
N ALA A 462 15.07 -62.58 16.11
CA ALA A 462 16.29 -62.94 15.41
C ALA A 462 16.10 -64.10 14.43
N LYS A 463 16.68 -64.00 13.22
CA LYS A 463 17.51 -65.07 12.64
C LYS A 463 18.19 -64.65 11.33
N LYS A 464 19.45 -65.12 11.26
CA LYS A 464 20.27 -65.50 10.10
C LYS A 464 21.08 -64.44 9.34
N LYS A 465 22.39 -64.71 9.40
CA LYS A 465 23.52 -64.22 8.61
C LYS A 465 23.22 -64.11 7.12
N GLY A 466 23.59 -62.97 6.53
CA GLY A 466 23.80 -62.79 5.10
C GLY A 466 24.81 -61.67 4.88
N ASN A 467 25.98 -62.03 4.34
CA ASN A 467 27.03 -61.11 3.91
C ASN A 467 26.45 -60.09 2.92
N THR A 468 26.64 -58.80 3.18
CA THR A 468 26.36 -57.73 2.21
C THR A 468 27.63 -56.90 1.99
N PRO A 469 27.98 -56.53 0.74
CA PRO A 469 29.25 -55.88 0.44
C PRO A 469 29.29 -54.45 0.97
N SER A 470 30.46 -54.06 1.49
CA SER A 470 30.83 -52.69 1.79
C SER A 470 30.83 -51.86 0.50
N PHE A 471 29.76 -51.10 0.25
CA PHE A 471 29.80 -49.99 -0.70
C PHE A 471 30.58 -48.85 -0.05
N LYS A 472 31.84 -48.70 -0.46
CA LYS A 472 32.60 -47.46 -0.26
C LYS A 472 31.87 -46.35 -1.01
N ASN A 473 31.05 -45.58 -0.30
CA ASN A 473 30.58 -44.28 -0.77
C ASN A 473 31.81 -43.40 -0.96
N GLN A 474 32.24 -43.26 -2.21
CA GLN A 474 33.22 -42.26 -2.60
C GLN A 474 32.65 -40.90 -2.20
N LEU A 475 33.31 -40.28 -1.23
CA LEU A 475 33.07 -38.93 -0.78
C LEU A 475 33.47 -37.99 -1.93
N THR A 476 32.60 -37.82 -2.92
CA THR A 476 32.78 -36.78 -3.94
C THR A 476 32.79 -35.44 -3.22
N THR A 477 33.96 -34.84 -3.15
CA THR A 477 34.18 -33.47 -2.68
C THR A 477 33.15 -32.54 -3.33
N PRO A 478 32.42 -31.74 -2.55
CA PRO A 478 31.38 -30.87 -3.10
C PRO A 478 32.04 -29.89 -4.06
N ILE A 479 31.71 -30.00 -5.35
CA ILE A 479 32.06 -28.99 -6.35
C ILE A 479 31.43 -27.69 -5.87
N ARG A 480 32.28 -26.76 -5.44
CA ARG A 480 31.89 -25.44 -4.97
C ARG A 480 31.46 -24.62 -6.18
N THR A 481 30.19 -24.76 -6.55
CA THR A 481 29.57 -23.96 -7.60
C THR A 481 29.64 -22.50 -7.19
N ARG A 482 30.27 -21.67 -8.03
CA ARG A 482 30.41 -20.23 -7.82
C ARG A 482 29.02 -19.61 -7.53
N PRO A 483 28.86 -18.79 -6.48
CA PRO A 483 27.58 -18.16 -6.18
C PRO A 483 27.12 -17.32 -7.37
N LEU A 484 25.83 -17.44 -7.69
CA LEU A 484 25.20 -16.68 -8.78
C LEU A 484 25.19 -15.19 -8.44
N SER A 485 25.21 -14.35 -9.48
CA SER A 485 25.11 -12.90 -9.30
C SER A 485 23.83 -12.50 -8.53
N PRO A 486 23.89 -11.45 -7.68
CA PRO A 486 22.71 -10.93 -7.01
C PRO A 486 21.62 -10.58 -8.02
N LEU A 487 20.36 -10.80 -7.65
CA LEU A 487 19.25 -10.20 -8.37
C LEU A 487 19.21 -8.69 -8.07
N PRO A 488 18.98 -7.83 -9.08
CA PRO A 488 18.94 -6.39 -8.85
C PRO A 488 17.74 -6.03 -7.96
N VAL A 489 18.05 -5.51 -6.77
CA VAL A 489 17.07 -4.98 -5.79
C VAL A 489 16.77 -3.50 -6.02
N GLU A 490 17.37 -2.91 -7.04
CA GLU A 490 17.12 -1.53 -7.48
C GLU A 490 15.69 -1.36 -7.99
N TRP A 491 15.14 -0.18 -7.75
CA TRP A 491 13.85 0.20 -8.29
C TRP A 491 13.95 0.50 -9.78
N ASN A 492 12.87 0.21 -10.48
CA ASN A 492 12.70 0.54 -11.88
C ASN A 492 11.31 1.12 -12.09
N VAL A 493 11.20 2.12 -12.96
CA VAL A 493 9.90 2.65 -13.39
C VAL A 493 9.24 1.61 -14.27
N GLU A 494 8.00 1.24 -13.93
CA GLU A 494 7.16 0.40 -14.78
C GLU A 494 6.25 1.26 -15.67
N ALA A 495 5.63 2.30 -15.10
CA ALA A 495 4.71 3.17 -15.80
C ALA A 495 4.58 4.52 -15.09
N VAL A 496 4.45 5.59 -15.86
CA VAL A 496 4.03 6.92 -15.37
C VAL A 496 2.75 7.29 -16.08
N GLY A 497 1.66 7.45 -15.34
CA GLY A 497 0.32 7.80 -15.79
C GLY A 497 -0.05 9.24 -15.39
N SER A 498 -0.80 9.97 -16.21
CA SER A 498 -1.54 11.16 -15.79
C SER A 498 -3.02 11.02 -16.14
N ILE A 499 -3.88 11.74 -15.43
CA ILE A 499 -5.30 11.91 -15.72
C ILE A 499 -5.71 13.38 -15.91
N ASP A 500 -4.77 14.32 -16.06
CA ASP A 500 -5.01 15.78 -16.07
C ASP A 500 -5.97 16.31 -17.16
N LEU A 501 -6.53 15.43 -18.00
CA LEU A 501 -7.54 15.78 -19.00
C LEU A 501 -8.70 14.79 -18.95
N LEU A 502 -9.32 14.53 -17.78
CA LEU A 502 -10.60 13.82 -17.49
C LEU A 502 -10.98 12.57 -18.33
N ARG A 503 -10.06 12.07 -19.17
CA ARG A 503 -10.14 11.03 -20.21
C ARG A 503 -8.76 10.68 -20.81
N THR A 504 -7.67 11.43 -20.55
CA THR A 504 -6.37 11.18 -21.20
C THR A 504 -5.36 10.48 -20.30
N ARG A 505 -5.10 9.20 -20.59
CA ARG A 505 -3.98 8.42 -20.07
C ARG A 505 -2.68 8.82 -20.77
N ILE A 506 -1.84 9.67 -20.18
CA ILE A 506 -0.42 9.66 -20.56
C ILE A 506 0.23 8.57 -19.73
N VAL A 507 0.16 7.31 -20.18
CA VAL A 507 0.97 6.23 -19.60
C VAL A 507 2.28 6.15 -20.38
N ILE A 508 3.34 6.80 -19.88
CA ILE A 508 4.71 6.54 -20.33
C ILE A 508 5.11 5.20 -19.70
N GLN A 509 4.99 4.13 -20.48
CA GLN A 509 5.63 2.86 -20.14
C GLN A 509 7.10 2.96 -20.54
N TYR A 510 8.00 2.85 -19.58
CA TYR A 510 9.41 2.64 -19.90
C TYR A 510 9.57 1.15 -20.22
N THR A 511 9.41 0.78 -21.49
CA THR A 511 9.87 -0.52 -21.96
C THR A 511 11.40 -0.57 -21.88
N LYS A 512 11.92 -1.67 -21.36
CA LYS A 512 13.36 -1.97 -21.41
C LYS A 512 13.79 -2.25 -22.85
#